data_AF-B4XR18-F1
#
_entry.id   AF-B4XR18-F1
#
_cell.length_a   1.000
_cell.length_b   1.000
_cell.length_c   1.000
_cell.angle_alpha   90.00
_cell.angle_beta   90.00
_cell.angle_gamma   90.00
#
_symmetry.space_group_name_H-M   'P 1'
#
loop_
_entity.id
_entity.type
_entity.pdbx_description
1 polymer ?
#
loop_
_entity_poly.entity_id
_entity_poly.type
_entity_poly.pdbx_seq_one_letter_code
_entity_poly.pdbx_strand_id
1 'polypeptide(L)' 'FAAKTVHSGSLMLVTVELKEGSTAQLIINTEKTVIGSVLLRELKPVLSQG' A
#
# COMPACT_ATOMS: atom_id res chain seq x y z
N PHE A 1 -6.29 4.82 2.22
CA PHE A 1 -5.67 5.51 3.37
C PHE A 1 -4.44 6.29 2.93
N ALA A 2 -4.06 7.35 3.64
CA ALA A 2 -2.84 8.12 3.40
C ALA A 2 -1.81 7.85 4.51
N ALA A 3 -0.53 7.92 4.17
CA ALA A 3 0.57 7.70 5.12
C ALA A 3 1.71 8.70 4.86
N LYS A 4 2.53 8.94 5.89
CA LYS A 4 3.73 9.78 5.81
C LYS A 4 4.91 9.05 6.42
N THR A 5 6.08 9.09 5.76
CA THR A 5 7.31 8.58 6.37
C THR A 5 7.79 9.48 7.50
N VAL A 6 8.37 8.88 8.55
CA VAL A 6 8.81 9.62 9.73
C VAL A 6 10.00 10.53 9.41
N HIS A 7 11.04 10.00 8.77
CA HIS A 7 12.28 10.74 8.56
C HIS A 7 12.25 11.64 7.31
N SER A 8 11.81 11.12 6.16
CA SER A 8 11.82 11.89 4.91
C SER A 8 10.57 12.73 4.67
N GLY A 9 9.53 12.59 5.51
CA GLY A 9 8.27 13.31 5.36
C GLY A 9 7.48 12.99 4.08
N SER A 10 7.88 11.97 3.32
CA SER A 10 7.29 11.62 2.02
C SER A 10 5.87 11.12 2.22
N LEU A 11 4.94 11.66 1.42
CA LEU A 11 3.53 11.31 1.47
C LEU A 11 3.23 10.15 0.53
N MET A 12 2.27 9.33 0.94
CA MET A 12 1.83 8.17 0.17
C MET A 12 0.31 8.05 0.25
N LEU A 13 -0.30 7.71 -0.88
CA LEU A 13 -1.72 7.39 -0.97
C LEU A 13 -1.87 5.92 -1.32
N VAL A 14 -2.48 5.16 -0.42
CA VAL A 14 -2.74 3.73 -0.59
C VAL A 14 -4.24 3.52 -0.75
N THR A 15 -4.63 2.86 -1.83
CA THR A 15 -6.03 2.48 -2.09
C THR A 15 -6.13 0.97 -2.06
N VAL A 16 -7.15 0.46 -1.38
CA VAL A 16 -7.54 -0.95 -1.41
C VAL A 16 -8.94 -1.00 -2.00
N GLU A 17 -9.11 -1.78 -3.05
CA GLU A 17 -10.37 -1.96 -3.74
C GLU A 17 -10.73 -3.44 -3.76
N LEU A 18 -11.88 -3.82 -3.19
CA LEU A 18 -12.40 -5.17 -3.32
C LEU A 18 -12.94 -5.36 -4.74
N LYS A 19 -12.45 -6.38 -5.42
CA LYS A 19 -12.87 -6.81 -6.76
C LYS A 19 -13.74 -8.07 -6.64
N GLU A 20 -14.32 -8.49 -7.76
CA GLU A 20 -15.13 -9.71 -7.81
C GLU A 20 -14.31 -10.95 -7.38
N GLY A 21 -15.01 -11.96 -6.84
CA GLY A 21 -14.40 -13.24 -6.46
C GLY A 21 -13.45 -13.16 -5.25
N SER A 22 -13.70 -12.26 -4.30
CA SER A 22 -12.89 -12.07 -3.08
C SER A 22 -11.43 -11.69 -3.36
N THR A 23 -11.16 -11.09 -4.51
CA THR A 23 -9.84 -10.55 -4.84
C THR A 23 -9.77 -9.08 -4.43
N ALA A 24 -8.61 -8.60 -4.01
CA ALA A 24 -8.41 -7.19 -3.68
C ALA A 24 -7.29 -6.58 -4.53
N GLN A 25 -7.53 -5.38 -5.05
CA GLN A 25 -6.53 -4.57 -5.72
C GLN A 25 -5.91 -3.59 -4.74
N LEU A 26 -4.58 -3.61 -4.62
CA LEU A 26 -3.81 -2.66 -3.84
C LEU A 26 -3.09 -1.69 -4.78
N ILE A 27 -3.32 -0.39 -4.61
CA ILE A 27 -2.67 0.68 -5.36
C ILE A 27 -1.88 1.54 -4.38
N ILE A 28 -0.59 1.75 -4.65
CA ILE A 28 0.31 2.56 -3.81
C ILE A 28 0.90 3.67 -4.67
N ASN A 29 0.51 4.91 -4.38
CA ASN A 29 1.09 6.10 -4.99
C ASN A 29 2.10 6.71 -4.02
N THR A 30 3.34 6.90 -4.48
CA THR A 30 4.44 7.42 -3.67
C THR A 30 5.45 8.15 -4.54
N GLU A 31 6.10 9.17 -3.99
CA GLU A 31 7.23 9.86 -4.62
C GLU A 31 8.50 8.99 -4.66
N LYS A 32 8.57 7.95 -3.82
CA LYS A 32 9.75 7.11 -3.64
C LYS A 32 9.44 5.65 -3.95
N THR A 33 9.81 5.20 -5.15
CA THR A 33 9.52 3.86 -5.67
C THR A 33 10.00 2.71 -4.76
N VAL A 34 11.16 2.86 -4.12
CA VAL A 34 11.70 1.84 -3.18
C VAL A 34 10.76 1.65 -1.98
N ILE A 35 10.12 2.70 -1.48
CA ILE A 35 9.16 2.57 -0.38
C ILE A 35 7.88 1.87 -0.86
N GLY A 36 7.48 2.10 -2.12
CA GLY A 36 6.34 1.43 -2.73
C GLY A 36 6.48 -0.09 -2.73
N SER A 37 7.67 -0.62 -3.08
CA SER A 37 7.92 -2.06 -3.07
C SER A 37 7.97 -2.66 -1.65
N VAL A 38 8.55 -1.92 -0.69
CA VAL A 38 8.54 -2.32 0.73
C VAL A 38 7.10 -2.42 1.24
N LEU A 39 6.27 -1.39 1.01
CA LEU A 39 4.88 -1.41 1.44
C LEU A 39 4.06 -2.52 0.79
N LEU A 40 4.28 -2.80 -0.50
CA LEU A 40 3.61 -3.92 -1.17
C LEU A 40 3.92 -5.26 -0.49
N ARG A 41 5.19 -5.47 -0.10
CA ARG A 41 5.64 -6.68 0.59
C ARG A 41 4.99 -6.85 1.96
N GLU A 42 4.87 -5.76 2.73
CA GLU A 42 4.34 -5.80 4.09
C GLU A 42 2.79 -5.83 4.12
N LEU A 43 2.13 -5.10 3.22
CA LEU A 43 0.66 -5.01 3.21
C LEU A 43 0.00 -6.25 2.63
N LYS A 44 0.60 -6.89 1.61
CA LYS A 44 -0.03 -8.03 0.93
C LYS A 44 -0.35 -9.20 1.89
N PRO A 45 0.55 -9.66 2.77
CA PRO A 45 0.26 -10.72 3.73
C PRO A 45 -0.86 -10.34 4.70
N VAL A 46 -0.79 -9.13 5.27
CA VAL A 46 -1.76 -8.66 6.27
C VAL A 46 -3.16 -8.54 5.67
N LEU A 47 -3.26 -8.05 4.44
CA LEU A 47 -4.54 -7.94 3.73
C LEU A 47 -5.06 -9.28 3.21
N SER A 48 -4.22 -10.32 3.15
CA SER A 48 -4.62 -11.68 2.73
C SER A 48 -5.00 -12.59 3.90
N GLN A 49 -4.86 -12.11 5.14
CA GLN A 49 -5.18 -12.85 6.36
C GLN A 49 -6.61 -12.60 6.88
N GLY A 50 -7.42 -11.82 6.14
CA GLY A 50 -8.80 -11.46 6.48
C GLY A 50 -9.85 -12.22 5.69
#